data_AF-A0A2E2V456-F1
#
_entry.id   AF-A0A2E2V456-F1
#
_cell.length_a   1.000
_cell.length_b   1.000
_cell.length_c   1.000
_cell.angle_alpha   90.00
_cell.angle_beta   90.00
_cell.angle_gamma   90.00
#
_symmetry.space_group_name_H-M   'P 1'
#
loop_
_entity.id
_entity.type
_entity.pdbx_description
1 polymer ?
#
loop_
_entity_poly.entity_id
_entity_poly.type
_entity_poly.pdbx_seq_one_letter_code
_entity_poly.pdbx_strand_id
1 'polypeptide(L)'
;MAKLLRFSFIIFSILLYAGCGALQEKSKDKYITDYEIFVKEVRVLHENFTDEEWEECYLKYEEFSVAKKKKHAKYFTESDIKKIDLLEEEYASYLIEQEINDFIESLGKGIKKGIEEIGDFIDETAKDFEEWSNEESDLDSIK
;
A
#
# COMPACT_ATOMS: atom_id res chain seq x y z
N MET A 1 5.67 17.44 -6.37
CA MET A 1 6.67 17.30 -7.46
C MET A 1 7.77 16.28 -7.17
N ALA A 2 8.28 16.12 -5.93
CA ALA A 2 9.29 15.10 -5.62
C ALA A 2 8.77 13.64 -5.59
N LYS A 3 7.46 13.43 -5.41
CA LYS A 3 6.84 12.08 -5.36
C LYS A 3 6.71 11.42 -6.75
N LEU A 4 6.25 12.17 -7.76
CA LEU A 4 6.24 11.77 -9.18
C LEU A 4 7.62 11.41 -9.75
N LEU A 5 8.71 11.98 -9.20
CA LEU A 5 10.09 11.72 -9.62
C LEU A 5 10.58 10.33 -9.20
N ARG A 6 10.05 9.74 -8.12
CA ARG A 6 10.47 8.42 -7.62
C ARG A 6 9.90 7.29 -8.49
N PHE A 7 8.64 7.42 -8.92
CA PHE A 7 7.97 6.43 -9.77
C PHE A 7 8.37 6.52 -11.23
N SER A 8 8.72 7.73 -11.72
CA SER A 8 9.41 7.87 -13.00
C SER A 8 10.64 6.95 -13.04
N PHE A 9 11.35 6.74 -11.94
CA PHE A 9 12.51 5.85 -11.90
C PHE A 9 12.17 4.36 -12.04
N ILE A 10 11.04 3.87 -11.53
CA ILE A 10 10.62 2.45 -11.64
C ILE A 10 10.28 2.11 -13.10
N ILE A 11 9.44 2.94 -13.73
CA ILE A 11 9.08 2.76 -15.14
C ILE A 11 10.29 3.03 -16.05
N PHE A 12 11.12 4.02 -15.73
CA PHE A 12 12.29 4.38 -16.53
C PHE A 12 13.46 3.40 -16.37
N SER A 13 13.61 2.70 -15.24
CA SER A 13 14.63 1.65 -15.06
C SER A 13 14.35 0.43 -15.94
N ILE A 14 13.07 0.04 -16.04
CA ILE A 14 12.64 -1.05 -16.92
C ILE A 14 12.73 -0.64 -18.40
N LEU A 15 12.39 0.63 -18.74
CA LEU A 15 12.52 1.16 -20.10
C LEU A 15 13.99 1.36 -20.53
N LEU A 16 14.88 1.79 -19.63
CA LEU A 16 16.32 1.92 -19.91
C LEU A 16 16.99 0.56 -20.18
N TYR A 17 16.58 -0.49 -19.45
CA TYR A 17 17.08 -1.84 -19.70
C TYR A 17 16.51 -2.44 -20.99
N ALA A 18 15.27 -2.09 -21.34
CA ALA A 18 14.65 -2.48 -22.62
C ALA A 18 15.30 -1.80 -23.84
N GLY A 19 15.86 -0.58 -23.68
CA GLY A 19 16.50 0.20 -24.76
C GLY A 19 17.81 -0.39 -25.29
N CYS A 20 18.53 -1.19 -24.50
CA CYS A 20 19.73 -1.90 -24.96
C CYS A 20 19.43 -3.27 -25.61
N GLY A 21 18.16 -3.69 -25.62
CA GLY A 21 17.72 -5.03 -25.99
C GLY A 21 16.52 -5.05 -26.92
N ALA A 22 16.41 -4.10 -27.86
CA ALA A 22 15.32 -3.99 -28.85
C ALA A 22 15.11 -5.24 -29.75
N LEU A 23 15.87 -6.30 -29.55
CA LEU A 23 15.73 -7.62 -30.19
C LEU A 23 15.22 -8.74 -29.27
N GLN A 24 14.99 -8.49 -27.97
CA GLN A 24 14.88 -9.55 -26.95
C GLN A 24 13.51 -9.66 -26.26
N GLU A 25 12.53 -8.83 -26.62
CA GLU A 25 11.14 -8.83 -26.09
C GLU A 25 10.35 -10.15 -26.28
N LYS A 26 10.96 -11.16 -26.92
CA LYS A 26 10.32 -12.42 -27.29
C LYS A 26 10.79 -13.63 -26.49
N SER A 27 11.86 -13.56 -25.69
CA SER A 27 12.35 -14.74 -24.96
C SER A 27 11.67 -14.91 -23.60
N LYS A 28 11.48 -16.17 -23.20
CA LYS A 28 11.00 -16.50 -21.84
C LYS A 28 11.94 -15.96 -20.76
N ASP A 29 13.25 -15.92 -21.05
CA ASP A 29 14.27 -15.52 -20.08
C ASP A 29 14.15 -14.03 -19.77
N LYS A 30 13.86 -13.21 -20.79
CA LYS A 30 13.59 -11.78 -20.57
C LYS A 30 12.34 -11.59 -19.71
N TYR A 31 11.27 -12.32 -19.99
CA TYR A 31 10.06 -12.28 -19.14
C TYR A 31 10.38 -12.60 -17.68
N ILE A 32 11.14 -13.67 -17.41
CA ILE A 32 11.51 -14.06 -16.04
C ILE A 32 12.36 -12.96 -15.39
N THR A 33 13.36 -12.44 -16.10
CA THR A 33 14.22 -11.35 -15.58
C THR A 33 13.44 -10.07 -15.32
N ASP A 34 12.53 -9.68 -16.21
CA ASP A 34 11.68 -8.50 -16.03
C ASP A 34 10.75 -8.67 -14.80
N TYR A 35 10.26 -9.90 -14.58
CA TYR A 35 9.45 -10.21 -13.39
C TYR A 35 10.29 -10.17 -12.10
N GLU A 36 11.51 -10.73 -12.11
CA GLU A 36 12.45 -10.63 -10.98
C GLU A 36 12.77 -9.18 -10.61
N ILE A 37 13.01 -8.33 -11.61
CA ILE A 37 13.29 -6.90 -11.39
C ILE A 37 12.08 -6.24 -10.73
N PHE A 38 10.87 -6.48 -11.27
CA PHE A 38 9.64 -5.95 -10.70
C PHE A 38 9.46 -6.33 -9.23
N VAL A 39 9.52 -7.62 -8.89
CA VAL A 39 9.34 -8.09 -7.50
C VAL A 39 10.43 -7.52 -6.58
N LYS A 40 11.68 -7.43 -7.05
CA LYS A 40 12.78 -6.82 -6.31
C LYS A 40 12.56 -5.33 -6.03
N GLU A 41 11.98 -4.59 -6.98
CA GLU A 41 11.64 -3.18 -6.77
C GLU A 41 10.53 -3.04 -5.73
N VAL A 42 9.48 -3.85 -5.80
CA VAL A 42 8.41 -3.90 -4.79
C VAL A 42 9.01 -4.20 -3.40
N ARG A 43 9.84 -5.24 -3.27
CA ARG A 43 10.55 -5.57 -2.02
C ARG A 43 11.22 -4.36 -1.38
N VAL A 44 11.89 -3.52 -2.17
CA VAL A 44 12.66 -2.37 -1.65
C VAL A 44 11.78 -1.17 -1.33
N LEU A 45 10.66 -0.99 -2.03
CA LEU A 45 9.92 0.27 -2.02
C LEU A 45 8.52 0.19 -1.39
N HIS A 46 7.95 -1.02 -1.24
CA HIS A 46 6.55 -1.23 -0.90
C HIS A 46 6.10 -0.56 0.40
N GLU A 47 6.95 -0.50 1.44
CA GLU A 47 6.64 0.20 2.70
C GLU A 47 6.32 1.70 2.53
N ASN A 48 6.71 2.30 1.40
CA ASN A 48 6.52 3.72 1.12
C ASN A 48 5.51 3.99 -0.01
N PHE A 49 4.86 2.95 -0.53
CA PHE A 49 3.86 3.12 -1.58
C PHE A 49 2.61 3.79 -1.05
N THR A 50 2.04 4.68 -1.87
CA THR A 50 0.66 5.13 -1.70
C THR A 50 -0.33 4.09 -2.21
N ASP A 51 -1.60 4.21 -1.84
CA ASP A 51 -2.68 3.35 -2.37
C ASP A 51 -2.71 3.35 -3.91
N GLU A 52 -2.49 4.51 -4.54
CA GLU A 52 -2.39 4.66 -6.00
C GLU A 52 -1.18 3.89 -6.57
N GLU A 53 -0.03 3.94 -5.90
CA GLU A 53 1.18 3.20 -6.30
C GLU A 53 0.98 1.68 -6.15
N TRP A 54 0.23 1.25 -5.13
CA TRP A 54 -0.18 -0.14 -4.95
C TRP A 54 -1.16 -0.62 -6.04
N GLU A 55 -2.12 0.21 -6.45
CA GLU A 55 -3.03 -0.09 -7.55
C GLU A 55 -2.26 -0.26 -8.88
N GLU A 56 -1.29 0.63 -9.16
CA GLU A 56 -0.43 0.50 -10.33
C GLU A 56 0.45 -0.76 -10.28
N CYS A 57 1.01 -1.10 -9.10
CA CYS A 57 1.75 -2.35 -8.90
C CYS A 57 0.87 -3.58 -9.15
N TYR A 58 -0.38 -3.56 -8.71
CA TYR A 58 -1.34 -4.64 -8.96
C TYR A 58 -1.60 -4.85 -10.45
N LEU A 59 -1.86 -3.78 -11.21
CA LEU A 59 -2.06 -3.87 -12.66
C LEU A 59 -0.85 -4.47 -13.38
N LYS A 60 0.36 -4.12 -12.94
CA LYS A 60 1.60 -4.65 -13.51
C LYS A 60 1.82 -6.12 -13.13
N TYR A 61 1.49 -6.50 -11.90
CA TYR A 61 1.48 -7.90 -11.48
C TYR A 61 0.51 -8.72 -12.31
N GLU A 62 -0.71 -8.24 -12.56
CA GLU A 62 -1.67 -8.93 -13.44
C GLU A 62 -1.12 -9.11 -14.86
N GLU A 63 -0.41 -8.11 -15.39
CA GLU A 63 0.24 -8.20 -16.70
C GLU A 63 1.28 -9.34 -16.74
N PHE A 64 2.10 -9.48 -15.69
CA PHE A 64 3.07 -10.58 -15.58
C PHE A 64 2.37 -11.93 -15.41
N SER A 65 1.50 -12.06 -14.40
CA SER A 65 0.90 -13.32 -13.95
C SER A 65 -0.15 -13.89 -14.91
N VAL A 66 -0.83 -13.04 -15.68
CA VAL A 66 -1.91 -13.46 -16.59
C VAL A 66 -1.47 -13.34 -18.04
N ALA A 67 -1.18 -12.13 -18.50
CA ALA A 67 -0.99 -11.86 -19.93
C ALA A 67 0.34 -12.43 -20.44
N LYS A 68 1.45 -12.09 -19.78
CA LYS A 68 2.80 -12.49 -20.19
C LYS A 68 3.08 -13.96 -19.86
N LYS A 69 2.70 -14.46 -18.67
CA LYS A 69 2.82 -15.89 -18.31
C LYS A 69 2.16 -16.78 -19.36
N LYS A 70 0.93 -16.46 -19.79
CA LYS A 70 0.21 -17.22 -20.84
C LYS A 70 0.93 -17.19 -22.19
N LYS A 71 1.49 -16.04 -22.58
CA LYS A 71 2.23 -15.88 -23.86
C LYS A 71 3.50 -16.76 -23.90
N HIS A 72 4.16 -16.94 -22.76
CA HIS A 72 5.42 -17.68 -22.65
C HIS A 72 5.27 -19.12 -22.12
N ALA A 73 4.08 -19.51 -21.65
CA ALA A 73 3.79 -20.78 -20.97
C ALA A 73 4.39 -22.03 -21.66
N LYS A 74 4.24 -22.13 -22.98
CA LYS A 74 4.72 -23.29 -23.76
C LYS A 74 6.25 -23.42 -23.83
N TYR A 75 6.99 -22.42 -23.39
CA TYR A 75 8.45 -22.40 -23.40
C TYR A 75 9.07 -22.62 -22.02
N PHE A 76 8.25 -22.66 -20.96
CA PHE A 76 8.72 -22.85 -19.60
C PHE A 76 9.13 -24.30 -19.36
N THR A 77 10.26 -24.44 -18.67
CA THR A 77 10.68 -25.66 -18.02
C THR A 77 10.05 -25.74 -16.63
N GLU A 78 10.12 -26.89 -15.96
CA GLU A 78 9.70 -27.02 -14.56
C GLU A 78 10.47 -26.07 -13.63
N SER A 79 11.76 -25.83 -13.92
CA SER A 79 12.58 -24.87 -13.16
C SER A 79 12.10 -23.44 -13.35
N ASP A 80 11.66 -23.08 -14.56
CA ASP A 80 11.12 -21.74 -14.85
C ASP A 80 9.81 -21.53 -14.10
N ILE A 81 8.93 -22.54 -14.10
CA ILE A 81 7.64 -22.49 -13.39
C ILE A 81 7.87 -22.29 -11.90
N LYS A 82 8.73 -23.11 -11.27
CA LYS A 82 9.06 -22.96 -9.84
C LYS A 82 9.59 -21.57 -9.50
N LYS A 83 10.41 -21.01 -10.40
CA LYS A 83 10.96 -19.66 -10.21
C LYS A 83 9.87 -18.59 -10.29
N ILE A 84 8.94 -18.72 -11.23
CA ILE A 84 7.79 -17.80 -11.36
C ILE A 84 6.87 -17.92 -10.15
N ASP A 85 6.58 -19.13 -9.69
CA ASP A 85 5.72 -19.36 -8.52
C ASP A 85 6.33 -18.73 -7.26
N LEU A 86 7.66 -18.85 -7.07
CA LEU A 86 8.37 -18.17 -5.98
C LEU A 86 8.27 -16.64 -6.07
N LEU A 87 8.30 -16.07 -7.27
CA LEU A 87 8.12 -14.62 -7.47
C LEU A 87 6.68 -14.18 -7.16
N GLU A 88 5.69 -14.99 -7.52
CA GLU A 88 4.28 -14.75 -7.20
C GLU A 88 4.03 -14.82 -5.69
N GLU A 89 4.60 -15.82 -5.00
CA GLU A 89 4.54 -15.95 -3.54
C GLU A 89 5.23 -14.77 -2.83
N GLU A 90 6.39 -14.35 -3.33
CA GLU A 90 7.12 -13.22 -2.76
C GLU A 90 6.32 -11.91 -2.91
N TYR A 91 5.78 -11.62 -4.09
CA TYR A 91 4.92 -10.46 -4.28
C TYR A 91 3.68 -10.49 -3.37
N ALA A 92 3.03 -11.65 -3.24
CA ALA A 92 1.86 -11.82 -2.38
C ALA A 92 2.18 -11.52 -0.91
N SER A 93 3.40 -11.82 -0.44
CA SER A 93 3.80 -11.50 0.94
C SER A 93 3.80 -9.98 1.21
N TYR A 94 4.28 -9.17 0.26
CA TYR A 94 4.29 -7.70 0.40
C TYR A 94 2.88 -7.12 0.35
N LEU A 95 1.99 -7.70 -0.46
CA LEU A 95 0.59 -7.29 -0.50
C LEU A 95 -0.12 -7.57 0.84
N ILE A 96 0.13 -8.74 1.43
CA ILE A 96 -0.41 -9.09 2.75
C ILE A 96 0.10 -8.13 3.83
N GLU A 97 1.39 -7.79 3.80
CA GLU A 97 1.97 -6.81 4.73
C GLU A 97 1.29 -5.45 4.61
N GLN A 98 0.99 -5.00 3.38
CA GLN A 98 0.24 -3.77 3.17
C GLN A 98 -1.19 -3.84 3.74
N GLU A 99 -1.94 -4.91 3.44
CA GLU A 99 -3.31 -5.06 3.95
C GLU A 99 -3.35 -5.08 5.49
N ILE A 100 -2.34 -5.69 6.13
CA ILE A 100 -2.18 -5.67 7.58
C ILE A 100 -1.91 -4.25 8.09
N ASN A 101 -1.03 -3.49 7.43
CA ASN A 101 -0.73 -2.11 7.81
C ASN A 101 -1.96 -1.21 7.68
N ASP A 102 -2.72 -1.33 6.59
CA ASP A 102 -3.96 -0.58 6.37
C ASP A 102 -5.02 -0.91 7.42
N PHE A 103 -5.13 -2.19 7.79
CA PHE A 103 -6.01 -2.63 8.86
C PHE A 103 -5.61 -2.03 10.22
N ILE A 104 -4.32 -2.05 10.57
CA ILE A 104 -3.80 -1.46 11.80
C ILE A 104 -4.02 0.06 11.82
N GLU A 105 -3.77 0.77 10.71
CA GLU A 105 -3.99 2.20 10.61
C GLU A 105 -5.47 2.56 10.78
N SER A 106 -6.36 1.78 10.16
CA SER A 106 -7.82 1.93 10.30
C SER A 106 -8.27 1.75 11.76
N LEU A 107 -7.75 0.73 12.46
CA LEU A 107 -7.99 0.55 13.90
C LEU A 107 -7.49 1.74 14.72
N GLY A 108 -6.30 2.24 14.43
CA GLY A 108 -5.73 3.41 15.11
C GLY A 108 -6.58 4.67 14.94
N LYS A 109 -7.07 4.94 13.73
CA LYS A 109 -8.00 6.05 13.45
C LYS A 109 -9.33 5.88 14.21
N GLY A 110 -9.86 4.66 14.27
CA GLY A 110 -11.07 4.34 15.03
C GLY A 110 -10.91 4.59 16.53
N ILE A 111 -9.79 4.15 17.12
CA ILE A 111 -9.48 4.39 18.54
C ILE A 111 -9.32 5.88 18.82
N LYS A 112 -8.58 6.61 17.96
CA LYS A 112 -8.37 8.04 18.14
C LYS A 112 -9.70 8.82 18.10
N LYS A 113 -10.57 8.50 17.14
CA LYS A 113 -11.89 9.11 17.03
C LYS A 113 -12.75 8.82 18.26
N GLY A 114 -12.72 7.58 18.77
CA GLY A 114 -13.43 7.24 20.01
C GLY A 114 -12.91 7.99 21.24
N ILE A 115 -11.59 8.26 21.31
CA ILE A 115 -11.01 9.09 22.39
C ILE A 115 -11.43 10.56 22.25
N GLU A 116 -11.47 11.10 21.04
CA GLU A 116 -11.93 12.48 20.78
C GLU A 116 -13.41 12.64 21.17
N GLU A 117 -14.28 11.71 20.80
CA GLU A 117 -15.71 11.74 21.16
C GLU A 117 -15.93 11.62 22.68
N ILE A 118 -15.12 10.82 23.37
CA ILE A 118 -15.16 10.75 24.85
C ILE A 118 -14.65 12.05 25.48
N GLY A 119 -13.61 12.65 24.91
CA GLY A 119 -13.07 13.94 25.37
C GLY A 119 -14.09 15.06 25.25
N ASP A 120 -14.74 15.18 24.09
CA ASP A 120 -15.79 16.18 23.84
C ASP A 120 -16.98 16.01 24.79
N PHE A 121 -17.40 14.76 25.05
CA PHE A 121 -18.47 14.46 26.01
C PHE A 121 -18.12 14.87 27.45
N ILE A 122 -16.87 14.63 27.88
CA ILE A 122 -16.40 15.04 29.22
C ILE A 122 -16.37 16.56 29.33
N ASP A 123 -15.88 17.26 28.31
CA ASP A 123 -15.81 18.73 28.28
C ASP A 123 -17.21 19.38 28.29
N GLU A 124 -18.17 18.79 27.58
CA GLU A 124 -19.57 19.26 27.60
C GLU A 124 -20.21 19.04 28.97
N THR A 125 -20.03 17.84 29.55
CA THR A 125 -20.51 17.52 30.91
C THR A 125 -19.89 18.44 31.97
N ALA A 126 -18.61 18.79 31.83
CA ALA A 126 -17.94 19.69 32.76
C ALA A 126 -18.49 21.12 32.69
N LYS A 127 -18.79 21.63 31.49
CA LYS A 127 -19.42 22.94 31.31
C LYS A 127 -20.83 22.99 31.90
N ASP A 128 -21.64 21.97 31.66
CA ASP A 128 -23.00 21.87 32.22
C ASP A 128 -22.98 21.90 33.76
N PHE A 129 -22.00 21.23 34.37
CA PHE A 129 -21.83 21.24 35.82
C PHE A 129 -21.39 22.60 36.36
N GLU A 130 -20.50 23.30 35.65
CA GLU A 130 -20.03 24.64 36.01
C GLU A 130 -21.17 25.67 35.89
N GLU A 131 -22.01 25.56 34.85
CA GLU A 131 -23.19 26.41 34.67
C GLU A 131 -24.22 26.19 35.78
N TRP A 132 -24.51 24.93 36.13
CA TRP A 132 -25.43 24.59 37.21
C TRP A 132 -24.93 25.06 38.58
N SER A 133 -23.63 24.91 38.85
CA SER A 133 -23.00 25.40 40.09
C SER A 133 -23.08 26.93 40.22
N ASN A 134 -22.99 27.66 39.12
CA ASN A 134 -23.09 29.12 39.13
C ASN A 134 -24.54 29.59 39.35
N GLU A 135 -25.53 28.92 38.73
CA GLU A 135 -26.95 29.21 38.98
C GLU A 135 -27.36 28.96 40.44
N GLU A 136 -26.84 27.91 41.08
CA GLU A 136 -27.16 27.57 42.48
C GLU A 136 -26.50 28.55 43.47
N SER A 137 -25.28 29.01 43.16
CA SER A 137 -24.60 30.10 43.89
C SER A 137 -25.39 31.41 43.85
N ASP A 138 -25.92 31.78 42.68
CA ASP A 138 -26.67 33.02 42.51
C ASP A 138 -28.00 32.98 43.29
N LEU A 139 -28.65 31.81 43.41
CA LEU A 139 -29.88 31.64 44.17
C LEU A 139 -29.69 31.75 45.70
N ASP A 140 -28.56 31.33 46.24
CA ASP A 140 -28.27 31.45 47.68
C ASP A 140 -27.83 32.87 48.09
N SER A 141 -27.43 33.72 47.13
CA SER A 141 -27.09 35.13 47.37
C SER A 141 -28.31 36.07 47.54
N ILE A 142 -29.53 35.57 47.25
CA ILE A 142 -30.80 36.32 47.26
C ILE A 142 -31.60 36.12 48.57
N LYS A 143 -31.18 35.23 49.47
CA LYS A 143 -31.81 35.00 50.79
C LYS A 143 -31.14 35.80 51.91
#